data_AF-A0A2N2ZW42-F1
#
_entry.id   AF-A0A2N2ZW42-F1
#
_cell.length_a   1.000
_cell.length_b   1.000
_cell.length_c   1.000
_cell.angle_alpha   90.00
_cell.angle_beta   90.00
_cell.angle_gamma   90.00
#
_symmetry.space_group_name_H-M   'P 1'
#
loop_
_entity.id
_entity.type
_entity.pdbx_description
1 polymer ?
#
loop_
_entity_poly.entity_id
_entity_poly.type
_entity_poly.pdbx_seq_one_letter_code
_entity_poly.pdbx_strand_id
1 'polypeptide(L)'
;MKLRTSIFKFLTVCSIASVLISCKTEVKPDTKVAASHTLSHEKLKDKIMGGWAGQTIGVVYGAPVEFKYQGSIIDEYQVIPWHDHYVKYW
;
A
#
# COMPACT_ATOMS: atom_id res chain seq x y z
N MET A 1 -36.10 -23.97 -39.21
CA MET A 1 -35.99 -22.70 -38.44
C MET A 1 -36.10 -22.89 -36.92
N LYS A 2 -37.02 -23.74 -36.40
CA LYS A 2 -37.24 -23.94 -34.95
C LYS A 2 -36.04 -24.52 -34.17
N LEU A 3 -35.25 -25.41 -34.77
CA LEU A 3 -34.09 -26.05 -34.13
C LEU A 3 -32.96 -25.04 -33.82
N ARG A 4 -32.68 -24.12 -34.74
CA ARG A 4 -31.64 -23.08 -34.57
C ARG A 4 -32.01 -22.12 -33.45
N THR A 5 -33.28 -21.72 -33.36
CA THR A 5 -33.78 -20.87 -32.27
C THR A 5 -33.75 -21.59 -30.92
N SER A 6 -33.98 -22.91 -30.88
CA SER A 6 -33.89 -23.71 -29.64
C SER A 6 -32.44 -23.83 -29.15
N ILE A 7 -31.48 -23.99 -30.07
CA ILE A 7 -30.05 -24.04 -29.75
C ILE A 7 -29.57 -22.67 -29.23
N PHE A 8 -29.97 -21.57 -29.86
CA PHE A 8 -29.63 -20.23 -29.36
C PHE A 8 -30.23 -19.96 -27.98
N LYS A 9 -31.49 -20.33 -27.73
CA LYS A 9 -32.10 -20.20 -26.40
C LYS A 9 -31.37 -21.03 -25.34
N PHE A 10 -30.93 -22.23 -25.69
CA PHE A 10 -30.16 -23.09 -24.79
C PHE A 10 -28.76 -22.50 -24.50
N LEU A 11 -28.07 -21.99 -25.52
CA LEU A 11 -26.78 -21.31 -25.36
C LEU A 11 -26.87 -20.07 -24.46
N THR A 12 -27.91 -19.25 -24.64
CA THR A 12 -28.11 -18.05 -23.81
C THR A 12 -28.39 -18.40 -22.35
N VAL A 13 -29.17 -19.47 -22.09
CA VAL A 13 -29.46 -19.94 -20.72
C VAL A 13 -28.20 -20.51 -20.04
N CYS A 14 -27.36 -21.25 -20.76
CA CYS A 14 -26.08 -21.74 -20.22
C CYS A 14 -25.11 -20.61 -19.86
N SER A 15 -25.08 -19.52 -20.64
CA SER A 15 -24.22 -18.35 -20.39
C SER A 15 -24.67 -17.51 -19.18
N ILE A 16 -25.98 -17.53 -18.86
CA ILE A 16 -26.52 -16.87 -17.66
C ILE A 16 -26.29 -17.73 -16.41
N ALA A 17 -26.33 -19.07 -16.54
CA ALA A 17 -26.09 -19.99 -15.43
C ALA A 17 -24.64 -19.98 -14.91
N SER A 18 -23.65 -19.69 -15.76
CA SER A 18 -22.23 -19.59 -15.36
C SER A 18 -21.92 -18.34 -14.54
N VAL A 19 -22.73 -17.27 -14.65
CA VAL A 19 -22.55 -16.03 -13.87
C VAL A 19 -22.97 -16.20 -12.40
N LEU A 20 -23.93 -17.08 -12.11
CA LEU A 20 -24.46 -17.26 -10.75
C LEU A 20 -23.63 -18.18 -9.85
N ILE A 21 -22.64 -18.90 -10.41
CA ILE A 21 -21.81 -19.85 -9.65
C ILE A 21 -20.45 -19.21 -9.26
N SER A 22 -20.10 -18.06 -9.82
CA SER A 22 -18.84 -17.36 -9.53
C SER A 22 -18.92 -16.50 -8.27
N CYS A 23 -19.26 -17.11 -7.13
CA CYS A 23 -18.90 -16.58 -5.83
C CYS A 23 -18.69 -17.74 -4.83
N LYS A 24 -17.55 -18.40 -4.95
CA LYS A 24 -16.96 -19.14 -3.84
C LYS A 24 -15.67 -18.44 -3.45
N THR A 25 -15.78 -17.43 -2.59
CA THR A 25 -14.62 -16.90 -1.87
C THR A 25 -14.25 -17.92 -0.81
N GLU A 26 -13.33 -18.82 -1.16
CA GLU A 26 -12.60 -19.62 -0.17
C GLU A 26 -11.75 -18.62 0.63
N VAL A 27 -12.26 -18.17 1.79
CA VAL A 27 -11.49 -17.40 2.76
C VAL A 27 -10.44 -18.35 3.31
N LYS A 28 -9.29 -18.45 2.63
CA LYS A 28 -8.10 -19.07 3.19
C LYS A 28 -7.80 -18.35 4.51
N PRO A 29 -7.62 -19.06 5.64
CA PRO A 29 -7.35 -18.46 6.94
C PRO A 29 -5.89 -17.96 7.03
N ASP A 30 -5.41 -17.26 6.00
CA ASP A 30 -4.23 -16.40 6.08
C ASP A 30 -4.63 -14.97 6.48
N THR A 31 -5.82 -14.80 7.05
CA THR A 31 -6.09 -13.68 7.94
C THR A 31 -5.20 -13.90 9.15
N LYS A 32 -3.98 -13.36 9.11
CA LYS A 32 -3.28 -12.93 10.33
C LYS A 32 -4.24 -11.94 11.00
N VAL A 33 -5.19 -12.45 11.78
CA VAL A 33 -5.97 -11.65 12.73
C VAL A 33 -4.90 -10.86 13.45
N ALA A 34 -4.91 -9.53 13.25
CA ALA A 34 -3.85 -8.67 13.75
C ALA A 34 -3.60 -9.05 15.20
N ALA A 35 -2.43 -9.65 15.47
CA ALA A 35 -2.13 -10.15 16.78
C ALA A 35 -2.31 -8.98 17.74
N SER A 36 -3.15 -9.14 18.76
CA SER A 36 -3.35 -8.08 19.73
C SER A 36 -2.01 -7.86 20.44
N HIS A 37 -1.39 -6.72 20.20
CA HIS A 37 -0.11 -6.36 20.79
C HIS A 37 -0.36 -5.46 22.00
N THR A 38 -0.16 -5.98 23.20
CA THR A 38 -0.18 -5.16 24.42
C THR A 38 1.17 -4.46 24.58
N LEU A 39 1.16 -3.13 24.57
CA LEU A 39 2.32 -2.29 24.85
C LEU A 39 2.17 -1.62 26.20
N SER A 40 3.26 -1.54 26.96
CA SER A 40 3.34 -0.64 28.12
C SER A 40 3.16 0.80 27.65
N HIS A 41 2.61 1.65 28.51
CA HIS A 41 2.42 3.07 28.23
C HIS A 41 3.70 3.77 27.74
N GLU A 42 4.85 3.49 28.36
CA GLU A 42 6.15 4.08 27.99
C GLU A 42 6.56 3.72 26.56
N LYS A 43 6.53 2.43 26.21
CA LYS A 43 6.82 1.96 24.84
C LYS A 43 5.86 2.53 23.79
N LEU A 44 4.58 2.70 24.13
CA LEU A 44 3.63 3.32 23.22
C LEU A 44 3.96 4.79 22.99
N LYS A 45 4.23 5.53 24.07
CA LYS A 45 4.63 6.94 24.01
C LYS A 45 5.90 7.13 23.19
N ASP A 46 6.92 6.32 23.43
CA ASP A 46 8.19 6.33 22.69
C ASP A 46 7.98 6.13 21.19
N LYS A 47 7.17 5.12 20.80
CA LYS A 47 6.84 4.88 19.39
C LYS A 47 6.12 6.05 18.72
N ILE A 48 5.18 6.68 19.42
CA ILE A 48 4.45 7.84 18.89
C ILE A 48 5.42 9.02 18.68
N MET A 49 6.22 9.34 19.69
CA MET A 49 7.22 10.44 19.59
C MET A 49 8.25 10.16 18.50
N GLY A 50 8.75 8.93 18.43
CA GLY A 50 9.67 8.49 17.39
C GLY A 50 9.05 8.56 15.99
N GLY A 51 7.75 8.24 15.86
CA GLY A 51 7.01 8.38 14.60
C GLY A 51 6.93 9.84 14.13
N TRP A 52 6.60 10.77 15.03
CA TRP A 52 6.59 12.21 14.73
C TRP A 52 7.98 12.73 14.37
N ALA A 53 9.00 12.36 15.14
CA ALA A 53 10.39 12.73 14.86
C ALA A 53 10.86 12.17 13.50
N GLY A 54 10.55 10.91 13.21
CA GLY A 54 10.91 10.25 11.97
C GLY A 54 10.31 10.93 10.73
N GLN A 55 9.05 11.38 10.82
CA GLN A 55 8.41 12.13 9.74
C GLN A 55 9.16 13.44 9.47
N THR A 56 9.45 14.24 10.50
CA THR A 56 10.17 15.50 10.36
C THR A 56 11.57 15.28 9.80
N ILE A 57 12.31 14.28 10.31
CA ILE A 57 13.65 13.94 9.81
C ILE A 57 13.57 13.54 8.34
N GLY A 58 12.58 12.72 7.95
CA GLY A 58 12.39 12.30 6.56
C GLY A 58 12.14 13.48 5.61
N VAL A 59 11.29 14.43 5.99
CA VAL A 59 11.02 15.64 5.19
C VAL A 59 12.29 16.49 5.04
N VAL A 60 12.98 16.77 6.14
CA VAL A 60 14.19 17.61 6.12
C VAL A 60 15.33 16.93 5.36
N TYR A 61 15.48 15.61 5.48
CA TYR A 61 16.48 14.84 4.73
C TYR A 61 16.19 14.83 3.23
N GLY A 62 14.91 14.72 2.85
CA GLY A 62 14.49 14.69 1.45
C GLY A 62 14.54 16.05 0.75
N ALA A 63 14.29 17.15 1.46
CA ALA A 63 14.16 18.48 0.85
C ALA A 63 15.38 18.91 -0.01
N PRO A 64 16.65 18.71 0.39
CA PRO A 64 17.80 19.09 -0.43
C PRO A 64 17.94 18.31 -1.74
N VAL A 65 17.27 17.17 -1.87
CA VAL A 65 17.38 16.25 -3.02
C VAL A 65 16.07 16.13 -3.80
N GLU A 66 15.04 16.88 -3.40
CA GLU A 66 13.74 16.89 -4.05
C GLU A 66 13.89 17.22 -5.54
N PHE A 67 13.33 16.36 -6.39
CA PHE A 67 13.39 16.43 -7.85
C PHE A 67 14.78 16.38 -8.51
N LYS A 68 15.86 16.10 -7.79
CA LYS A 68 17.23 16.05 -8.37
C LYS A 68 17.61 14.71 -9.01
N TYR A 69 17.02 13.61 -8.53
CA TYR A 69 17.36 12.22 -8.93
C TYR A 69 16.13 11.44 -9.40
N GLN A 70 15.31 12.04 -10.27
CA GLN A 70 14.06 11.42 -10.73
C GLN A 70 14.34 10.07 -11.42
N GLY A 71 13.67 9.01 -10.97
CA GLY A 71 13.82 7.66 -11.54
C GLY A 71 15.06 6.88 -11.12
N SER A 72 15.83 7.37 -10.14
CA SER A 72 16.98 6.67 -9.57
C SER A 72 17.03 6.84 -8.05
N ILE A 73 17.80 5.99 -7.37
CA ILE A 73 18.13 6.17 -5.95
C ILE A 73 19.36 7.06 -5.89
N ILE A 74 19.43 7.95 -4.91
CA ILE A 74 20.61 8.74 -4.63
C ILE A 74 21.80 7.84 -4.30
N ASP A 75 22.95 8.06 -4.95
CA ASP A 75 24.15 7.27 -4.70
C ASP A 75 24.79 7.58 -3.34
N GLU A 76 25.51 6.62 -2.76
CA GLU A 76 26.10 6.71 -1.42
C GLU A 76 27.16 7.83 -1.27
N TYR A 77 27.84 8.21 -2.34
CA TYR A 77 28.86 9.25 -2.32
C TYR A 77 28.29 10.68 -2.31
N GLN A 78 26.97 10.83 -2.47
CA GLN A 78 26.33 12.14 -2.48
C GLN A 78 26.17 12.68 -1.06
N VAL A 79 27.05 13.59 -0.68
CA VAL A 79 27.02 14.22 0.65
C VAL A 79 25.92 15.28 0.70
N ILE A 80 24.93 15.09 1.57
CA ILE A 80 23.96 16.15 1.93
C ILE A 80 24.67 17.10 2.91
N PRO A 81 24.87 18.39 2.55
CA PRO A 81 25.49 19.34 3.46
C PRO A 81 24.55 19.63 4.62
N TRP A 82 24.93 19.25 5.85
CA TRP A 82 24.19 19.59 7.06
C TRP A 82 24.83 20.82 7.69
N HIS A 83 24.11 21.95 7.69
CA HIS A 83 24.49 23.18 8.38
C HIS A 83 23.41 23.58 9.38
N ASP A 84 23.80 24.36 10.39
CA ASP A 84 22.95 24.72 11.55
C ASP A 84 21.64 25.44 11.18
N HIS A 85 21.48 25.88 9.92
CA HIS A 85 20.34 26.67 9.48
C HIS A 85 19.42 25.94 8.49
N TYR A 86 19.73 24.71 8.07
CA TYR A 86 18.95 23.99 7.05
C TYR A 86 17.49 23.72 7.47
N VAL A 87 17.26 23.44 8.75
CA VAL A 87 15.92 23.15 9.30
C VAL A 87 15.01 24.39 9.33
N LYS A 88 15.57 25.61 9.20
CA LYS A 88 14.78 26.85 9.31
C LYS A 88 13.92 27.14 8.06
N TYR A 89 14.28 26.55 6.92
CA TYR A 89 13.73 26.92 5.62
C TYR A 89 12.77 25.87 5.04
N TRP A 90 12.54 24.75 5.74
CA TRP A 90 11.70 23.62 5.33
C TRP A 90 10.92 23.07 6.54
#